data_AF-A0A133U4Y2-F1
#
_entry.id   AF-A0A133U4Y2-F1
#
_cell.length_a   1.000
_cell.length_b   1.000
_cell.length_c   1.000
_cell.angle_alpha   90.00
_cell.angle_beta   90.00
_cell.angle_gamma   90.00
#
_symmetry.space_group_name_H-M   'P 1'
#
loop_
_entity.id
_entity.type
_entity.pdbx_description
1 polymer ?
#
loop_
_entity_poly.entity_id
_entity_poly.type
_entity_poly.pdbx_seq_one_letter_code
_entity_poly.pdbx_strand_id
1 'polypeptide(L)'
;MVKKESQHYELIRDYLSLGFDQNFDETESCYFEITARIFSEKIKKQLDDLQLVFARRREARPDVMGVLKKEISTERITAEVKTEELNISDFYQAKEYMELYDAKHGFLFTKEDIPVRIKKGCNKYMIHYTFHHRTLTLAKFEKRIIPKEEGIKVKEWFPEALFNEVKYLRI
;
A
#
# COMPACT_ATOMS: atom_id res chain seq x y z
N MET A 1 -11.34 -4.32 -19.41
CA MET A 1 -9.87 -4.42 -19.53
C MET A 1 -9.26 -4.68 -18.16
N VAL A 2 -8.27 -5.57 -18.11
CA VAL A 2 -7.44 -5.82 -16.92
C VAL A 2 -6.31 -4.76 -16.96
N LYS A 3 -6.13 -4.02 -15.85
CA LYS A 3 -5.05 -3.05 -15.67
C LYS A 3 -3.69 -3.77 -15.85
N LYS A 4 -2.71 -3.16 -16.53
CA LYS A 4 -1.36 -3.76 -16.66
C LYS A 4 -0.74 -4.01 -15.28
N GLU A 5 -1.05 -3.11 -14.35
CA GLU A 5 -0.59 -3.11 -12.96
C GLU A 5 -1.05 -4.35 -12.19
N SER A 6 -2.16 -4.99 -12.59
CA SER A 6 -2.71 -6.12 -11.83
C SER A 6 -1.83 -7.36 -11.82
N GLN A 7 -0.84 -7.45 -12.71
CA GLN A 7 0.17 -8.50 -12.70
C GLN A 7 1.11 -8.41 -11.49
N HIS A 8 1.06 -7.31 -10.73
CA HIS A 8 1.92 -7.07 -9.58
C HIS A 8 1.18 -7.06 -8.23
N TYR A 9 -0.15 -7.08 -8.22
CA TYR A 9 -0.92 -6.93 -6.97
C TYR A 9 -0.64 -8.04 -5.96
N GLU A 10 -0.49 -9.29 -6.42
CA GLU A 10 -0.13 -10.41 -5.53
C GLU A 10 1.25 -10.21 -4.93
N LEU A 11 2.25 -9.87 -5.75
CA LEU A 11 3.61 -9.63 -5.26
C LEU A 11 3.69 -8.47 -4.26
N ILE A 12 2.92 -7.39 -4.48
CA ILE A 12 2.86 -6.25 -3.56
C ILE A 12 2.13 -6.62 -2.27
N ARG A 13 1.00 -7.33 -2.35
CA ARG A 13 0.27 -7.86 -1.19
C ARG A 13 1.19 -8.73 -0.33
N ASP A 14 1.92 -9.66 -0.94
CA ASP A 14 2.78 -10.60 -0.23
C ASP A 14 3.99 -9.90 0.38
N TYR A 15 4.60 -8.96 -0.35
CA TYR A 15 5.68 -8.13 0.18
C TYR A 15 5.26 -7.31 1.39
N LEU A 16 4.10 -6.66 1.32
CA LEU A 16 3.54 -5.92 2.45
C LEU A 16 3.23 -6.86 3.61
N SER A 17 2.62 -8.02 3.36
CA SER A 17 2.31 -8.99 4.42
C SER A 17 3.57 -9.41 5.16
N LEU A 18 4.60 -9.85 4.43
CA LEU A 18 5.90 -10.21 5.01
C LEU A 18 6.57 -9.03 5.72
N GLY A 19 6.47 -7.82 5.15
CA GLY A 19 7.06 -6.62 5.74
C GLY A 19 6.46 -6.27 7.09
N PHE A 20 5.13 -6.36 7.23
CA PHE A 20 4.46 -6.15 8.50
C PHE A 20 4.76 -7.28 9.48
N ASP A 21 4.68 -8.54 9.07
CA ASP A 21 4.96 -9.70 9.94
C ASP A 21 6.40 -9.70 10.51
N GLN A 22 7.37 -9.15 9.77
CA GLN A 22 8.79 -9.16 10.18
C GLN A 22 9.22 -7.94 11.00
N ASN A 23 8.44 -6.86 11.00
CA ASN A 23 8.86 -5.57 11.57
C ASN A 23 7.90 -5.03 12.63
N PHE A 24 6.76 -5.67 12.86
CA PHE A 24 5.79 -5.30 13.88
C PHE A 24 5.72 -6.36 14.98
N ASP A 25 5.14 -5.98 16.12
CA ASP A 25 5.14 -6.79 17.34
C ASP A 25 4.36 -8.10 17.18
N GLU A 26 4.72 -9.15 17.91
CA GLU A 26 4.06 -10.47 17.81
C GLU A 26 2.59 -10.44 18.27
N THR A 27 2.21 -9.42 19.04
CA THR A 27 0.84 -9.18 19.49
C THR A 27 -0.02 -8.48 18.42
N GLU A 28 0.61 -8.00 17.35
CA GLU A 28 -0.07 -7.39 16.22
C GLU A 28 -0.31 -8.43 15.12
N SER A 29 -1.46 -8.34 14.45
CA SER A 29 -1.74 -9.19 13.29
C SER A 29 -2.11 -8.33 12.10
N CYS A 30 -1.40 -8.54 10.99
CA CYS A 30 -1.69 -7.87 9.74
C CYS A 30 -2.31 -8.84 8.74
N TYR A 31 -3.27 -8.36 7.95
CA TYR A 31 -3.72 -9.11 6.78
C TYR A 31 -3.95 -8.17 5.61
N PHE A 32 -3.60 -8.64 4.41
CA PHE A 32 -3.75 -7.90 3.17
C PHE A 32 -4.61 -8.65 2.16
N GLU A 33 -5.34 -7.90 1.34
CA GLU A 33 -6.18 -8.43 0.27
C GLU A 33 -6.08 -7.54 -0.99
N ILE A 34 -6.24 -8.15 -2.16
CA ILE A 34 -6.34 -7.41 -3.42
C ILE A 34 -7.78 -6.88 -3.55
N THR A 35 -7.94 -5.57 -3.47
CA THR A 35 -9.26 -4.91 -3.40
C THR A 35 -9.64 -4.19 -4.70
N ALA A 36 -8.74 -4.14 -5.70
CA ALA A 36 -8.96 -3.52 -7.01
C ALA A 36 -10.27 -3.94 -7.70
N ARG A 37 -10.74 -5.17 -7.43
CA ARG A 37 -11.96 -5.73 -8.02
C ARG A 37 -13.12 -5.78 -7.04
N ILE A 38 -12.92 -6.31 -5.85
CA ILE A 38 -13.97 -6.50 -4.86
C ILE A 38 -13.37 -6.54 -3.46
N PHE A 39 -14.14 -6.09 -2.48
CA PHE A 39 -13.82 -6.22 -1.08
C PHE A 39 -14.41 -7.52 -0.55
N SER A 40 -13.63 -8.31 0.18
CA SER A 40 -14.17 -9.47 0.89
C SER A 40 -15.08 -9.03 2.03
N GLU A 41 -15.90 -9.96 2.54
CA GLU A 41 -16.67 -9.72 3.77
C GLU A 41 -15.76 -9.48 4.98
N LYS A 42 -14.51 -9.98 4.96
CA LYS A 42 -13.54 -9.75 6.03
C LYS A 42 -13.13 -8.28 6.09
N ILE A 43 -12.74 -7.67 4.95
CA ILE A 43 -12.42 -6.24 4.89
C ILE A 43 -13.68 -5.40 5.15
N LYS A 44 -14.83 -5.73 4.54
CA LYS A 44 -16.07 -4.94 4.73
C LYS A 44 -16.47 -4.80 6.19
N LYS A 45 -16.28 -5.84 7.02
CA LYS A 45 -16.53 -5.79 8.46
C LYS A 45 -15.63 -4.80 9.21
N GLN A 46 -14.54 -4.34 8.60
CA GLN A 46 -13.64 -3.34 9.16
C GLN A 46 -13.92 -1.93 8.63
N LEU A 47 -14.95 -1.74 7.80
CA LEU A 47 -15.31 -0.44 7.21
C LEU A 47 -16.53 0.15 7.92
N ASP A 48 -16.59 1.48 8.02
CA ASP A 48 -17.80 2.20 8.42
C ASP A 48 -18.81 2.33 7.27
N ASP A 49 -20.01 2.86 7.55
CA ASP A 49 -21.09 2.98 6.58
C ASP A 49 -20.70 3.83 5.35
N LEU A 50 -19.94 4.90 5.54
CA LEU A 50 -19.51 5.78 4.44
C LEU A 50 -18.44 5.07 3.58
N GLN A 51 -17.50 4.37 4.22
CA GLN A 51 -16.49 3.55 3.56
C GLN A 51 -17.11 2.40 2.77
N LEU A 52 -18.21 1.81 3.25
CA LEU A 52 -18.98 0.80 2.52
C LEU A 52 -19.63 1.38 1.26
N VAL A 53 -20.05 2.65 1.27
CA VAL A 53 -20.53 3.35 0.07
C VAL A 53 -19.40 3.49 -0.95
N PHE A 54 -18.21 3.91 -0.53
CA PHE A 54 -17.04 4.00 -1.41
C PHE A 54 -16.64 2.63 -1.95
N ALA A 55 -16.62 1.58 -1.11
CA ALA A 55 -16.29 0.21 -1.53
C ALA A 55 -17.22 -0.34 -2.63
N ARG A 56 -18.43 0.21 -2.82
CA ARG A 56 -19.33 -0.17 -3.93
C ARG A 56 -18.91 0.43 -5.27
N ARG A 57 -18.20 1.55 -5.27
CA ARG A 57 -17.67 2.25 -6.45
C ARG A 57 -16.32 1.66 -6.82
N ARG A 58 -16.15 1.20 -8.05
CA ARG A 58 -14.92 0.52 -8.49
C ARG A 58 -13.74 1.49 -8.55
N GLU A 59 -14.02 2.73 -8.93
CA GLU A 59 -13.11 3.86 -9.04
C GLU A 59 -12.59 4.36 -7.69
N ALA A 60 -13.26 4.00 -6.59
CA ALA A 60 -12.87 4.39 -5.24
C ALA A 60 -12.14 3.25 -4.51
N ARG A 61 -11.68 2.19 -5.20
CA ARG A 61 -11.03 1.04 -4.58
C ARG A 61 -9.50 1.15 -4.72
N PRO A 62 -8.72 1.00 -3.65
CA PRO A 62 -7.29 0.82 -3.77
C PRO A 62 -7.00 -0.52 -4.45
N ASP A 63 -5.81 -0.64 -5.03
CA ASP A 63 -5.40 -1.90 -5.66
C ASP A 63 -5.25 -3.03 -4.61
N VAL A 64 -4.63 -2.70 -3.48
CA VAL A 64 -4.44 -3.59 -2.31
C VAL A 64 -4.84 -2.84 -1.03
N MET A 65 -5.50 -3.54 -0.11
CA MET A 65 -5.84 -3.02 1.21
C MET A 65 -5.34 -3.96 2.30
N GLY A 66 -4.85 -3.39 3.39
CA GLY A 66 -4.46 -4.12 4.59
C GLY A 66 -5.20 -3.61 5.82
N VAL A 67 -5.22 -4.47 6.84
CA VAL A 67 -5.70 -4.12 8.18
C VAL A 67 -4.71 -4.67 9.18
N LEU A 68 -4.15 -3.76 9.97
CA LEU A 68 -3.27 -4.04 11.09
C LEU A 68 -4.10 -3.97 12.37
N LYS A 69 -4.22 -5.09 13.06
CA LYS A 69 -4.86 -5.17 14.37
C LYS A 69 -3.79 -5.08 15.45
N LYS A 70 -3.94 -4.08 16.32
CA LYS A 70 -3.15 -3.88 17.54
C LYS A 70 -4.02 -4.21 18.75
N GLU A 71 -3.42 -4.33 19.93
CA GLU A 71 -4.16 -4.67 21.16
C GLU A 71 -5.37 -3.75 21.43
N ILE A 72 -5.22 -2.45 21.15
CA ILE A 72 -6.22 -1.42 21.50
C ILE A 72 -6.76 -0.65 20.29
N SER A 73 -6.31 -0.96 19.07
CA SER A 73 -6.71 -0.22 17.87
C SER A 73 -6.63 -1.07 16.61
N THR A 74 -7.31 -0.61 15.56
CA THR A 74 -7.22 -1.20 14.22
C THR A 74 -6.84 -0.10 13.25
N GLU A 75 -5.78 -0.33 12.50
CA GLU A 75 -5.25 0.60 11.51
C GLU A 75 -5.46 0.02 10.11
N ARG A 76 -5.93 0.85 9.18
CA ARG A 76 -6.11 0.46 7.79
C ARG A 76 -4.90 0.88 6.97
N ILE A 77 -4.61 0.12 5.93
CA ILE A 77 -3.48 0.32 5.02
C ILE A 77 -4.01 0.29 3.60
N THR A 78 -3.55 1.20 2.75
CA THR A 78 -3.90 1.23 1.32
C THR A 78 -2.64 1.20 0.46
N ALA A 79 -2.70 0.54 -0.69
CA ALA A 79 -1.61 0.53 -1.64
C ALA A 79 -2.14 0.61 -3.08
N GLU A 80 -1.50 1.46 -3.88
CA GLU A 80 -1.71 1.61 -5.32
C GLU A 80 -0.43 1.20 -6.06
N VAL A 81 -0.56 0.58 -7.22
CA VAL A 81 0.58 0.15 -8.04
C VAL A 81 0.55 0.83 -9.39
N LYS A 82 1.70 1.33 -9.84
CA LYS A 82 1.91 1.92 -11.17
C LYS A 82 3.05 1.21 -11.89
N THR A 83 2.87 0.99 -13.19
CA THR A 83 3.92 0.39 -14.06
C THR A 83 4.57 1.40 -14.99
N GLU A 84 4.11 2.65 -14.96
CA GLU A 84 4.60 3.75 -15.79
C GLU A 84 5.22 4.83 -14.89
N GLU A 85 5.88 5.83 -15.50
CA GLU A 85 6.45 6.96 -14.76
C GLU A 85 5.36 7.67 -13.95
N LEU A 86 5.62 7.89 -12.66
CA LEU A 86 4.66 8.54 -11.79
C LEU A 86 4.36 9.99 -12.23
N ASN A 87 3.08 10.32 -12.24
CA ASN A 87 2.58 11.68 -12.35
C ASN A 87 1.92 12.14 -11.04
N ILE A 88 1.51 13.42 -10.98
CA ILE A 88 0.93 13.99 -9.76
C ILE A 88 -0.46 13.43 -9.44
N SER A 89 -1.22 13.02 -10.46
CA SER A 89 -2.53 12.41 -10.28
C SER A 89 -2.43 11.03 -9.62
N ASP A 90 -1.36 10.27 -9.91
CA ASP A 90 -1.12 8.98 -9.23
C ASP A 90 -0.90 9.17 -7.72
N PHE A 91 -0.17 10.22 -7.34
CA PHE A 91 0.00 10.61 -5.94
C PHE A 91 -1.33 10.99 -5.29
N TYR A 92 -2.13 11.83 -5.96
CA TYR A 92 -3.43 12.24 -5.43
C TYR A 92 -4.42 11.09 -5.32
N GLN A 93 -4.39 10.12 -6.25
CA GLN A 93 -5.19 8.91 -6.15
C GLN A 93 -4.81 8.08 -4.91
N ALA A 94 -3.51 7.85 -4.69
CA ALA A 94 -3.06 7.12 -3.50
C ALA A 94 -3.46 7.86 -2.20
N LYS A 95 -3.36 9.20 -2.19
CA LYS A 95 -3.80 10.05 -1.07
C LYS A 95 -5.32 10.00 -0.88
N GLU A 96 -6.09 10.07 -1.95
CA GLU A 96 -7.56 9.99 -1.94
C GLU A 96 -7.99 8.67 -1.30
N TYR A 97 -7.45 7.53 -1.72
CA TYR A 97 -7.81 6.25 -1.13
C TYR A 97 -7.41 6.16 0.35
N MET A 98 -6.27 6.73 0.74
CA MET A 98 -5.89 6.82 2.15
C MET A 98 -6.91 7.63 2.95
N GLU A 99 -7.43 8.72 2.39
CA GLU A 99 -8.46 9.56 3.03
C GLU A 99 -9.83 8.89 3.06
N LEU A 100 -10.30 8.33 1.94
CA LEU A 100 -11.60 7.66 1.84
C LEU A 100 -11.73 6.49 2.82
N TYR A 101 -10.63 5.75 3.04
CA TYR A 101 -10.61 4.58 3.93
C TYR A 101 -9.99 4.84 5.29
N ASP A 102 -9.74 6.10 5.65
CA ASP A 102 -9.17 6.45 6.94
C ASP A 102 -7.89 5.66 7.27
N ALA A 103 -7.04 5.45 6.27
CA ALA A 103 -5.88 4.59 6.38
C ALA A 103 -4.72 5.32 7.08
N LYS A 104 -4.06 4.59 7.98
CA LYS A 104 -2.87 5.07 8.70
C LYS A 104 -1.66 5.12 7.79
N HIS A 105 -1.54 4.11 6.92
CA HIS A 105 -0.45 3.98 5.98
C HIS A 105 -1.00 3.87 4.55
N GLY A 106 -0.52 4.74 3.67
CA GLY A 106 -0.74 4.67 2.23
C GLY A 106 0.57 4.34 1.53
N PHE A 107 0.49 3.55 0.46
CA PHE A 107 1.64 3.21 -0.37
C PHE A 107 1.36 3.49 -1.85
N LEU A 108 2.35 4.06 -2.53
CA LEU A 108 2.36 4.19 -3.97
C LEU A 108 3.59 3.47 -4.53
N PHE A 109 3.38 2.26 -5.04
CA PHE A 109 4.42 1.43 -5.64
C PHE A 109 4.58 1.76 -7.12
N THR A 110 5.82 1.89 -7.59
CA THR A 110 6.14 2.05 -9.02
C THR A 110 7.30 1.16 -9.45
N LYS A 111 7.30 0.74 -10.72
CA LYS A 111 8.44 0.07 -11.35
C LYS A 111 9.52 1.03 -11.83
N GLU A 112 9.10 2.23 -12.21
CA GLU A 112 9.98 3.25 -12.76
C GLU A 112 10.66 4.06 -11.63
N ASP A 113 11.67 4.85 -11.98
CA ASP A 113 12.26 5.78 -11.02
C ASP A 113 11.21 6.77 -10.49
N ILE A 114 11.23 7.03 -9.18
CA ILE A 114 10.36 8.04 -8.59
C ILE A 114 10.86 9.42 -9.04
N PRO A 115 10.10 10.16 -9.88
CA PRO A 115 10.62 11.38 -10.48
C PRO A 115 10.91 12.45 -9.42
N VAL A 116 12.01 13.19 -9.59
CA VAL A 116 12.39 14.28 -8.67
C VAL A 116 11.27 15.31 -8.52
N ARG A 117 10.51 15.59 -9.59
CA ARG A 117 9.35 16.50 -9.55
C ARG A 117 8.25 16.01 -8.61
N ILE A 118 8.02 14.69 -8.54
CA ILE A 118 7.04 14.08 -7.63
C ILE A 118 7.58 14.14 -6.21
N LYS A 119 8.83 13.75 -5.99
CA LYS A 119 9.48 13.87 -4.67
C LYS A 119 9.34 15.28 -4.13
N LYS A 120 9.78 16.29 -4.89
CA LYS A 120 9.69 17.71 -4.52
C LYS A 120 8.25 18.18 -4.29
N GLY A 121 7.32 17.78 -5.15
CA GLY A 121 5.89 18.11 -5.03
C GLY A 121 5.24 17.57 -3.75
N CYS A 122 5.75 16.46 -3.21
CA CYS A 122 5.17 15.78 -2.07
C CYS A 122 5.92 16.02 -0.73
N ASN A 123 7.12 16.61 -0.74
CA ASN A 123 8.14 16.54 0.32
C ASN A 123 7.96 17.36 1.63
N LYS A 124 6.76 17.79 2.07
CA LYS A 124 6.64 18.26 3.48
C LYS A 124 5.25 18.35 4.08
N TYR A 125 4.25 18.77 3.31
CA TYR A 125 2.90 19.08 3.82
C TYR A 125 1.82 18.11 3.34
N MET A 126 2.14 17.25 2.37
CA MET A 126 1.18 16.35 1.71
C MET A 126 1.38 14.88 2.05
N ILE A 127 2.58 14.49 2.47
CA ILE A 127 2.91 13.09 2.83
C ILE A 127 2.70 12.81 4.32
N HIS A 128 2.92 13.80 5.19
CA HIS A 128 2.73 13.68 6.63
C HIS A 128 1.58 14.58 7.07
N TYR A 129 0.43 13.98 7.40
CA TYR A 129 -0.57 14.69 8.19
C TYR A 129 -0.12 14.64 9.66
N THR A 130 0.64 15.65 10.08
CA THR A 130 1.26 15.77 11.41
C THR A 130 0.27 15.67 12.57
N PHE A 131 -1.03 15.93 12.36
CA PHE A 131 -2.05 15.81 13.40
C PHE A 131 -2.57 14.38 13.62
N HIS A 132 -2.36 13.43 12.69
CA HIS A 132 -2.95 12.08 12.77
C HIS A 132 -1.92 10.94 12.61
N HIS A 133 -0.63 11.27 12.51
CA HIS A 133 0.46 10.32 12.23
C HIS A 133 0.15 9.40 11.02
N ARG A 134 -0.48 9.95 9.97
CA ARG A 134 -0.72 9.21 8.71
C ARG A 134 0.45 9.44 7.78
N THR A 135 0.87 8.39 7.08
CA THR A 135 2.00 8.44 6.16
C THR A 135 1.63 7.88 4.80
N LEU A 136 1.96 8.63 3.74
CA LEU A 136 1.91 8.14 2.36
C LEU A 136 3.33 7.94 1.82
N THR A 137 3.73 6.69 1.64
CA THR A 137 5.09 6.35 1.23
C THR A 137 5.13 5.91 -0.23
N LEU A 138 6.07 6.47 -1.00
CA LEU A 138 6.36 6.06 -2.37
C LEU A 138 7.46 5.00 -2.36
N ALA A 139 7.34 3.99 -3.21
CA ALA A 139 8.27 2.88 -3.26
C ALA A 139 8.59 2.47 -4.70
N LYS A 140 9.87 2.54 -5.09
CA LYS A 140 10.34 1.93 -6.34
C LYS A 140 10.59 0.45 -6.09
N PHE A 141 9.96 -0.43 -6.85
CA PHE A 141 10.17 -1.87 -6.76
C PHE A 141 10.65 -2.47 -8.08
N GLU A 142 11.41 -3.55 -7.96
CA GLU A 142 11.77 -4.42 -9.06
C GLU A 142 11.25 -5.84 -8.78
N LYS A 143 10.78 -6.53 -9.82
CA LYS A 143 10.44 -7.95 -9.71
C LYS A 143 11.71 -8.74 -9.45
N ARG A 144 11.67 -9.60 -8.43
CA ARG A 144 12.76 -10.51 -8.07
C ARG A 144 12.30 -11.95 -8.33
N ILE A 145 13.10 -12.70 -9.06
CA ILE A 145 12.92 -14.15 -9.18
C ILE A 145 13.83 -14.79 -8.12
N ILE A 146 13.22 -15.48 -7.17
CA ILE A 146 13.90 -16.30 -6.17
C ILE A 146 13.77 -17.75 -6.64
N PRO A 147 14.75 -18.65 -6.43
CA PRO A 147 14.55 -20.05 -6.78
C PRO A 147 13.27 -20.59 -6.12
N LYS A 148 12.30 -21.01 -6.94
CA LYS A 148 10.96 -21.53 -6.60
C LYS A 148 9.86 -20.51 -6.26
N GLU A 149 10.13 -19.21 -6.16
CA GLU A 149 9.10 -18.18 -5.87
C GLU A 149 9.38 -16.83 -6.56
N GLU A 150 8.31 -16.11 -6.91
CA GLU A 150 8.40 -14.73 -7.38
C GLU A 150 8.19 -13.76 -6.21
N GLY A 151 8.93 -12.65 -6.19
CA GLY A 151 8.76 -11.59 -5.22
C GLY A 151 9.12 -10.23 -5.81
N ILE A 152 9.25 -9.24 -4.94
CA ILE A 152 9.79 -7.92 -5.29
C ILE A 152 10.95 -7.52 -4.37
N LYS A 153 11.80 -6.63 -4.86
CA LYS A 153 12.75 -5.88 -4.03
C LYS A 153 12.44 -4.40 -4.17
N VAL A 154 12.19 -3.73 -3.05
CA VAL A 154 12.10 -2.26 -3.03
C VAL A 154 13.51 -1.69 -3.08
N LYS A 155 13.76 -0.81 -4.05
CA LYS A 155 15.05 -0.16 -4.32
C LYS A 155 15.14 1.24 -3.74
N GLU A 156 14.00 1.90 -3.61
CA GLU A 156 13.90 3.24 -3.06
C GLU A 156 12.61 3.39 -2.29
N TRP A 157 12.71 4.04 -1.13
CA TRP A 157 11.59 4.55 -0.36
C TRP A 157 11.65 6.07 -0.34
N PHE A 158 10.50 6.73 -0.35
CA PHE A 158 10.39 8.17 -0.16
C PHE A 158 9.11 8.51 0.61
N PRO A 159 9.17 9.36 1.66
CA PRO A 159 10.35 10.04 2.19
C PRO A 159 11.19 9.13 3.09
N GLU A 160 10.56 8.14 3.71
CA GLU A 160 11.19 7.16 4.60
C GLU A 160 10.56 5.79 4.42
N ALA A 161 11.34 4.74 4.70
CA ALA A 161 10.86 3.37 4.68
C ALA A 161 9.96 3.13 5.91
N LEU A 162 8.84 2.43 5.73
CA LEU A 162 8.02 2.02 6.88
C LEU A 162 8.65 0.86 7.67
N PHE A 163 9.34 -0.03 6.98
CA PHE A 163 10.00 -1.19 7.56
C PHE A 163 11.39 -1.42 6.94
N ASN A 164 12.23 -2.18 7.63
CA ASN A 164 13.57 -2.55 7.15
C ASN A 164 13.48 -3.54 5.96
N GLU A 165 14.63 -3.96 5.42
CA GLU A 165 14.65 -4.90 4.29
C GLU A 165 13.87 -6.18 4.59
N VAL A 166 12.80 -6.42 3.82
CA VAL A 166 11.95 -7.62 3.91
C VAL A 166 12.71 -8.83 3.41
N LYS A 167 12.81 -9.85 4.26
CA LYS A 167 13.51 -11.10 3.97
C LYS A 167 12.49 -12.15 3.53
N TYR A 168 12.55 -12.55 2.27
CA TYR A 168 11.83 -13.74 1.83
C TYR A 168 12.45 -14.95 2.51
N LEU A 169 11.73 -15.55 3.44
CA LEU A 169 12.18 -16.77 4.11
C LEU A 169 12.22 -17.88 3.07
N ARG A 170 13.37 -18.55 2.94
CA ARG A 170 13.45 -19.77 2.12
C ARG A 170 12.66 -20.85 2.85
N ILE A 171 11.55 -21.30 2.27
CA ILE A 171 10.89 -22.54 2.65
C ILE A 171 11.59 -23.71 1.94
#